data_AF-A0A7X6V7F8-F1
#
_entry.id   AF-A0A7X6V7F8-F1
#
_cell.length_a   1.000
_cell.length_b   1.000
_cell.length_c   1.000
_cell.angle_alpha   90.00
_cell.angle_beta   90.00
_cell.angle_gamma   90.00
#
_symmetry.space_group_name_H-M   'P 1'
#
loop_
_entity.id
_entity.type
_entity.pdbx_description
1 polymer ?
#
loop_
_entity_poly.entity_id
_entity_poly.type
_entity_poly.pdbx_seq_one_letter_code
_entity_poly.pdbx_strand_id
1 'polypeptide(L)'
;MRSAATKILTVSILCSFLFAGCEWTSSSSGESWSNRYDDMNFSGTYRVGTVVSSSGTSTSVSGEENEYNTISVSETIGTYSFGTRAYSGKLHGGVIAGSVQITAGGYIYTDDGNGLLIGNTQAAGNGNINYGSGAWSFTVNSFGNADFPSSGNIRVAYAYTEEVSGGSDSGGTASDSAIRVKSITVTQTGQYLTFTLSNGLVMEGRFGKVNRIEIGEDRYTYNAQFEVSSRNNKMVGTLDSTGGSRVLNATWISGRNTYDVHGIGGAVAPGRTNVVQ
;
A
#
# COMPACT_ATOMS: atom_id res chain seq x y z
N MET A 1 -56.60 7.41 41.06
CA MET A 1 -56.13 6.56 39.96
C MET A 1 -54.64 6.78 39.77
N ARG A 2 -53.83 5.69 39.81
CA ARG A 2 -52.39 5.55 39.46
C ARG A 2 -51.41 6.37 40.33
N SER A 3 -50.84 5.78 41.38
CA SER A 3 -49.69 4.84 41.43
C SER A 3 -48.34 5.53 41.30
N ALA A 4 -47.54 5.32 42.35
CA ALA A 4 -46.16 5.73 42.60
C ALA A 4 -45.14 5.20 41.56
N ALA A 5 -43.97 5.85 41.50
CA ALA A 5 -42.67 5.17 41.53
C ALA A 5 -41.50 6.18 41.56
N THR A 6 -40.86 6.23 42.73
CA THR A 6 -39.43 6.42 43.03
C THR A 6 -38.47 6.41 41.82
N LYS A 7 -37.56 7.39 41.75
CA LYS A 7 -36.27 7.19 41.09
C LYS A 7 -35.11 7.37 42.07
N ILE A 8 -34.38 6.27 42.15
CA ILE A 8 -33.22 5.93 42.96
C ILE A 8 -31.99 6.62 42.41
N LEU A 9 -31.13 7.08 43.32
CA LEU A 9 -29.75 7.51 43.09
C LEU A 9 -28.94 6.33 42.53
N THR A 10 -28.22 6.49 41.42
CA THR A 10 -27.25 5.49 40.97
C THR A 10 -25.92 6.14 40.66
N VAL A 11 -24.94 5.75 41.47
CA VAL A 11 -23.49 5.97 41.36
C VAL A 11 -22.95 5.23 40.13
N SER A 12 -22.02 5.83 39.40
CA SER A 12 -21.14 5.13 38.44
C SER A 12 -19.78 5.82 38.50
N ILE A 13 -18.89 5.35 39.38
CA ILE A 13 -17.86 4.33 39.14
C ILE A 13 -16.72 4.85 38.26
N LEU A 14 -15.71 5.32 38.99
CA LEU A 14 -14.27 5.23 38.74
C LEU A 14 -13.91 4.04 37.82
N CYS A 15 -13.44 4.33 36.61
CA CYS A 15 -12.71 3.38 35.76
C CYS A 15 -11.37 4.00 35.34
N SER A 16 -10.54 4.33 36.34
CA SER A 16 -9.10 4.40 36.16
C SER A 16 -8.55 3.00 36.32
N PHE A 17 -8.51 2.22 35.24
CA PHE A 17 -7.73 0.99 35.18
C PHE A 17 -6.70 1.08 34.05
N LEU A 18 -5.46 1.32 34.48
CA LEU A 18 -4.29 0.54 34.06
C LEU A 18 -4.00 0.52 32.55
N PHE A 19 -3.35 1.57 32.05
CA PHE A 19 -2.15 1.33 31.22
C PHE A 19 -1.04 0.85 32.15
N ALA A 20 -1.22 -0.35 32.72
CA ALA A 20 -0.10 -1.13 33.16
C ALA A 20 0.79 -1.29 31.93
N GLY A 21 2.03 -0.82 32.06
CA GLY A 21 3.05 -1.11 31.08
C GLY A 21 3.05 -2.61 30.85
N CYS A 22 2.60 -3.01 29.66
CA CYS A 22 3.18 -4.17 29.03
C CYS A 22 4.60 -3.77 28.68
N GLU A 23 5.45 -3.82 29.70
CA GLU A 23 6.87 -4.02 29.57
C GLU A 23 7.01 -5.37 28.84
N TRP A 24 6.98 -5.33 27.51
CA TRP A 24 7.38 -6.47 26.70
C TRP A 24 8.88 -6.56 26.85
N THR A 25 9.28 -7.15 27.97
CA THR A 25 10.61 -7.72 28.14
C THR A 25 10.91 -8.48 26.87
N SER A 26 11.95 -8.00 26.17
CA SER A 26 12.56 -8.68 25.05
C SER A 26 13.09 -10.01 25.59
N SER A 27 12.25 -11.03 25.59
CA SER A 27 12.66 -12.40 25.84
C SER A 27 13.46 -12.87 24.62
N SER A 28 14.76 -12.69 24.76
CA SER A 28 15.79 -13.38 24.00
C SER A 28 15.70 -14.87 24.30
N SER A 29 14.83 -15.56 23.57
CA SER A 29 14.84 -17.02 23.48
C SER A 29 15.01 -17.37 22.02
N GLY A 30 16.13 -18.04 21.70
CA GLY A 30 16.55 -18.38 20.35
C GLY A 30 15.39 -18.91 19.51
N GLU A 31 14.94 -18.09 18.57
CA GLU A 31 13.85 -18.46 17.68
C GLU A 31 14.42 -19.39 16.62
N SER A 32 14.03 -20.66 16.69
CA SER A 32 14.35 -21.63 15.66
C SER A 32 13.90 -21.06 14.31
N TRP A 33 14.86 -20.95 13.40
CA TRP A 33 14.59 -20.56 12.03
C TRP A 33 13.48 -21.46 11.47
N SER A 34 12.33 -20.88 11.14
CA SER A 34 11.21 -21.62 10.58
C SER A 34 11.16 -21.40 9.08
N ASN A 35 11.57 -22.42 8.32
CA ASN A 35 11.50 -22.45 6.84
C ASN A 35 10.08 -22.25 6.29
N ARG A 36 9.04 -22.29 7.15
CA ARG A 36 7.63 -22.14 6.75
C ARG A 36 7.30 -20.80 6.06
N TYR A 37 8.23 -19.84 6.11
CA TYR A 37 8.08 -18.50 5.59
C TYR A 37 8.97 -18.20 4.39
N ASP A 38 9.89 -19.11 4.04
CA ASP A 38 10.83 -18.91 2.93
C ASP A 38 10.12 -18.93 1.58
N ASP A 39 8.97 -19.61 1.52
CA ASP A 39 8.10 -19.66 0.34
C ASP A 39 7.31 -18.35 0.12
N MET A 40 7.27 -17.46 1.12
CA MET A 40 6.66 -16.14 1.00
C MET A 40 7.67 -15.13 0.48
N ASN A 41 7.28 -14.33 -0.52
CA ASN A 41 8.15 -13.30 -1.07
C ASN A 41 7.51 -11.90 -0.95
N PHE A 42 7.61 -11.32 0.24
CA PHE A 42 7.27 -9.91 0.46
C PHE A 42 8.49 -8.98 0.27
N SER A 43 9.67 -9.50 -0.01
CA SER A 43 10.89 -8.72 -0.25
C SER A 43 10.81 -7.87 -1.51
N GLY A 44 10.72 -6.56 -1.39
CA GLY A 44 10.70 -5.67 -2.54
C GLY A 44 10.52 -4.21 -2.16
N THR A 45 10.56 -3.34 -3.18
CA THR A 45 10.26 -1.92 -2.98
C THR A 45 8.77 -1.69 -3.19
N TYR A 46 8.12 -1.12 -2.18
CA TYR A 46 6.75 -0.68 -2.15
C TYR A 46 6.72 0.82 -2.40
N ARG A 47 5.87 1.24 -3.32
CA ARG A 47 5.68 2.63 -3.72
C ARG A 47 4.61 3.23 -2.82
N VAL A 48 4.94 4.29 -2.09
CA VAL A 48 4.08 4.92 -1.10
C VAL A 48 3.79 6.34 -1.57
N GLY A 49 2.51 6.68 -1.72
CA GLY A 49 2.11 7.97 -2.28
C GLY A 49 1.99 9.11 -1.26
N THR A 50 2.44 8.93 -0.01
CA THR A 50 2.28 9.96 1.02
C THR A 50 3.21 11.16 0.79
N VAL A 51 2.64 12.20 0.19
CA VAL A 51 3.11 13.58 0.36
C VAL A 51 2.15 14.26 1.34
N VAL A 52 2.40 14.12 2.64
CA VAL A 52 1.70 14.93 3.64
C VAL A 52 2.34 16.32 3.62
N SER A 53 1.97 17.18 2.66
CA SER A 53 2.17 18.62 2.82
C SER A 53 0.92 19.22 3.44
N SER A 54 1.08 19.87 4.60
CA SER A 54 0.06 20.62 5.34
C SER A 54 -0.48 21.86 4.59
N SER A 55 -0.51 21.84 3.26
CA SER A 55 -0.95 22.95 2.41
C SER A 55 -1.86 22.50 1.26
N GLY A 56 -2.50 21.33 1.36
CA GLY A 56 -3.63 21.00 0.50
C GLY A 56 -4.75 22.02 0.74
N THR A 57 -5.26 22.64 -0.30
CA THR A 57 -6.46 23.50 -0.18
C THR A 57 -7.65 22.59 0.09
N SER A 58 -7.95 22.37 1.38
CA SER A 58 -9.17 21.72 1.82
C SER A 58 -10.37 22.51 1.33
N THR A 59 -11.18 21.92 0.46
CA THR A 59 -12.49 22.47 0.13
C THR A 59 -13.51 21.72 0.97
N SER A 60 -13.69 22.16 2.22
CA SER A 60 -14.70 21.60 3.11
C SER A 60 -16.09 22.04 2.64
N VAL A 61 -16.87 21.12 2.08
CA VAL A 61 -18.32 21.31 1.97
C VAL A 61 -18.90 20.86 3.30
N SER A 62 -19.49 21.79 4.04
CA SER A 62 -20.04 21.54 5.36
C SER A 62 -21.22 20.56 5.31
N GLY A 63 -21.07 19.43 5.99
CA GLY A 63 -22.17 18.52 6.32
C GLY A 63 -21.85 17.08 5.92
N GLU A 64 -21.28 16.32 6.85
CA GLU A 64 -21.11 14.86 6.79
C GLU A 64 -20.55 14.31 5.47
N GLU A 65 -19.24 14.38 5.24
CA GLU A 65 -18.61 13.56 4.20
C GLU A 65 -17.11 13.41 4.49
N ASN A 66 -16.58 12.20 4.31
CA ASN A 66 -15.16 11.89 4.46
C ASN A 66 -14.32 12.89 3.65
N GLU A 67 -13.34 13.55 4.27
CA GLU A 67 -12.43 14.44 3.56
C GLU A 67 -11.44 13.61 2.76
N TYR A 68 -11.29 13.89 1.46
CA TYR A 68 -10.35 13.20 0.59
C TYR A 68 -9.26 14.15 0.07
N ASN A 69 -8.01 13.73 0.15
CA ASN A 69 -6.88 14.39 -0.49
C ASN A 69 -6.71 13.87 -1.92
N THR A 70 -6.49 14.77 -2.87
CA THR A 70 -6.06 14.41 -4.23
C THR A 70 -4.53 14.42 -4.31
N ILE A 71 -3.95 13.29 -4.67
CA ILE A 71 -2.50 13.10 -4.77
C ILE A 71 -2.14 12.85 -6.23
N SER A 72 -1.24 13.67 -6.79
CA SER A 72 -0.69 13.47 -8.14
C SER A 72 0.68 12.80 -8.07
N VAL A 73 0.86 11.74 -8.85
CA VAL A 73 2.06 10.89 -8.86
C VAL A 73 2.63 10.81 -10.27
N SER A 74 3.96 10.81 -10.37
CA SER A 74 4.67 10.36 -11.57
C SER A 74 5.78 9.39 -11.17
N GLU A 75 5.74 8.16 -11.71
CA GLU A 75 6.59 7.07 -11.23
C GLU A 75 6.89 6.01 -12.31
N THR A 76 7.79 5.08 -11.99
CA THR A 76 8.08 3.88 -12.80
C THR A 76 7.36 2.68 -12.18
N ILE A 77 6.54 1.99 -12.96
CA ILE A 77 5.62 0.94 -12.46
C ILE A 77 5.96 -0.46 -12.96
N GLY A 78 6.99 -0.57 -13.79
CA GLY A 78 7.45 -1.85 -14.33
C GLY A 78 8.45 -1.64 -15.45
N THR A 79 8.73 -2.71 -16.15
CA THR A 79 9.61 -2.73 -17.32
C THR A 79 8.90 -3.39 -18.48
N TYR A 80 9.18 -2.91 -19.68
CA TYR A 80 8.82 -3.59 -20.91
C TYR A 80 10.02 -4.31 -21.51
N SER A 81 9.76 -5.36 -22.28
CA SER A 81 10.81 -6.17 -22.90
C SER A 81 10.49 -6.47 -24.36
N PHE A 82 11.55 -6.68 -25.14
CA PHE A 82 11.42 -7.12 -26.52
C PHE A 82 10.62 -8.43 -26.59
N GLY A 83 9.67 -8.53 -27.53
CA GLY A 83 8.82 -9.70 -27.73
C GLY A 83 7.65 -9.86 -26.75
N THR A 84 7.56 -9.05 -25.69
CA THR A 84 6.40 -9.04 -24.79
C THR A 84 5.39 -7.97 -25.23
N ARG A 85 4.11 -8.35 -25.32
CA ARG A 85 3.05 -7.49 -25.88
C ARG A 85 1.95 -7.13 -24.91
N ALA A 86 1.72 -7.94 -23.89
CA ALA A 86 0.72 -7.68 -22.87
C ALA A 86 1.41 -7.25 -21.59
N TYR A 87 0.94 -6.14 -21.03
CA TYR A 87 1.46 -5.58 -19.79
C TYR A 87 0.30 -5.30 -18.86
N SER A 88 0.53 -5.53 -17.57
CA SER A 88 -0.43 -5.23 -16.53
C SER A 88 0.28 -4.89 -15.24
N GLY A 89 -0.45 -4.26 -14.34
CA GLY A 89 0.06 -3.91 -13.02
C GLY A 89 -1.01 -3.25 -12.17
N LYS A 90 -0.54 -2.58 -11.12
CA LYS A 90 -1.41 -1.94 -10.14
C LYS A 90 -0.89 -0.54 -9.78
N LEU A 91 -1.78 0.45 -9.79
CA LEU A 91 -1.62 1.78 -9.22
C LEU A 91 -2.27 1.84 -7.84
N HIS A 92 -2.13 2.94 -7.12
CA HIS A 92 -2.93 3.18 -5.92
C HIS A 92 -4.43 3.04 -6.23
N GLY A 93 -5.21 2.53 -5.27
CA GLY A 93 -6.67 2.50 -5.41
C GLY A 93 -7.26 3.92 -5.37
N GLY A 94 -8.52 4.06 -5.81
CA GLY A 94 -9.17 5.38 -5.86
C GLY A 94 -8.56 6.30 -6.92
N VAL A 95 -8.10 5.76 -8.04
CA VAL A 95 -7.56 6.55 -9.15
C VAL A 95 -8.65 7.48 -9.68
N ILE A 96 -8.31 8.75 -9.91
CA ILE A 96 -9.23 9.73 -10.49
C ILE A 96 -9.38 9.42 -11.97
N ALA A 97 -10.63 9.28 -12.43
CA ALA A 97 -10.95 9.01 -13.83
C ALA A 97 -10.41 10.11 -14.76
N GLY A 98 -9.78 9.71 -15.86
CA GLY A 98 -9.18 10.60 -16.86
C GLY A 98 -7.80 11.13 -16.46
N SER A 99 -7.25 10.71 -15.32
CA SER A 99 -5.96 11.22 -14.84
C SER A 99 -4.75 10.39 -15.31
N VAL A 100 -4.97 9.14 -15.75
CA VAL A 100 -3.86 8.21 -16.02
C VAL A 100 -3.24 8.45 -17.39
N GLN A 101 -1.90 8.54 -17.41
CA GLN A 101 -1.10 8.49 -18.61
C GLN A 101 0.07 7.51 -18.41
N ILE A 102 0.11 6.43 -19.19
CA ILE A 102 1.21 5.44 -19.16
C ILE A 102 2.10 5.65 -20.38
N THR A 103 3.42 5.66 -20.17
CA THR A 103 4.43 5.71 -21.24
C THR A 103 5.33 4.47 -21.20
N ALA A 104 5.45 3.79 -22.34
CA ALA A 104 6.36 2.67 -22.52
C ALA A 104 6.94 2.74 -23.94
N GLY A 105 8.27 2.70 -24.09
CA GLY A 105 8.95 2.63 -25.39
C GLY A 105 8.51 3.61 -26.48
N GLY A 106 8.09 4.82 -26.09
CA GLY A 106 7.57 5.85 -27.01
C GLY A 106 6.06 5.77 -27.28
N TYR A 107 5.39 4.70 -26.87
CA TYR A 107 3.93 4.62 -26.82
C TYR A 107 3.39 5.31 -25.58
N ILE A 108 2.29 6.02 -25.77
CA ILE A 108 1.58 6.75 -24.72
C ILE A 108 0.15 6.23 -24.70
N TYR A 109 -0.32 5.83 -23.53
CA TYR A 109 -1.69 5.40 -23.28
C TYR A 109 -2.36 6.43 -22.39
N THR A 110 -3.43 7.04 -22.88
CA THR A 110 -4.17 8.10 -22.16
C THR A 110 -5.52 7.57 -21.75
N ASP A 111 -5.87 7.77 -20.48
CA ASP A 111 -7.17 7.45 -19.92
C ASP A 111 -8.28 8.33 -20.50
N ASP A 112 -9.36 7.71 -20.94
CA ASP A 112 -10.53 8.38 -21.53
C ASP A 112 -11.57 8.81 -20.48
N GLY A 113 -11.35 8.49 -19.20
CA GLY A 113 -12.30 8.75 -18.13
C GLY A 113 -13.36 7.66 -17.94
N ASN A 114 -13.41 6.65 -18.82
CA ASN A 114 -14.38 5.56 -18.78
C ASN A 114 -13.72 4.18 -18.60
N GLY A 115 -12.46 4.15 -18.16
CA GLY A 115 -11.72 2.92 -17.87
C GLY A 115 -10.98 2.36 -19.09
N LEU A 116 -10.94 3.09 -20.20
CA LEU A 116 -10.19 2.73 -21.40
C LEU A 116 -8.88 3.53 -21.47
N LEU A 117 -7.77 2.83 -21.70
CA LEU A 117 -6.48 3.45 -21.98
C LEU A 117 -6.28 3.48 -23.50
N ILE A 118 -6.30 4.66 -24.10
CA ILE A 118 -6.19 4.86 -25.56
C ILE A 118 -4.73 5.07 -25.94
N GLY A 119 -4.19 4.18 -26.76
CA GLY A 119 -2.85 4.33 -27.31
C GLY A 119 -2.77 5.48 -28.34
N ASN A 120 -1.68 6.23 -28.29
CA ASN A 120 -1.41 7.36 -29.19
C ASN A 120 -1.21 6.97 -30.66
N THR A 121 -1.00 5.68 -30.93
CA THR A 121 -0.85 5.13 -32.28
C THR A 121 -1.57 3.79 -32.39
N GLN A 122 -1.88 3.36 -33.61
CA GLN A 122 -2.47 2.03 -33.83
C GLN A 122 -1.56 0.90 -33.32
N ALA A 123 -0.23 1.08 -33.38
CA ALA A 123 0.77 0.14 -32.88
C ALA A 123 0.78 0.05 -31.34
N ALA A 124 0.54 1.16 -30.64
CA ALA A 124 0.42 1.15 -29.18
C ALA A 124 -0.73 0.23 -28.71
N GLY A 125 -1.80 0.12 -29.49
CA GLY A 125 -3.00 -0.60 -29.08
C GLY A 125 -3.73 0.08 -27.93
N ASN A 126 -4.65 -0.63 -27.29
CA ASN A 126 -5.46 -0.09 -26.20
C ASN A 126 -5.30 -0.95 -24.94
N GLY A 127 -5.76 -0.38 -23.83
CA GLY A 127 -5.75 -1.00 -22.52
C GLY A 127 -6.96 -0.64 -21.68
N ASN A 128 -6.92 -0.98 -20.40
CA ASN A 128 -7.95 -0.66 -19.43
C ASN A 128 -7.34 -0.25 -18.09
N ILE A 129 -8.13 0.49 -17.32
CA ILE A 129 -7.87 0.85 -15.92
C ILE A 129 -9.14 0.64 -15.11
N ASN A 130 -9.01 0.01 -13.95
CA ASN A 130 -10.06 -0.06 -12.95
C ASN A 130 -9.74 0.94 -11.84
N TYR A 131 -10.51 2.02 -11.75
CA TYR A 131 -10.23 3.13 -10.84
C TYR A 131 -10.24 2.75 -9.36
N GLY A 132 -11.19 1.92 -8.93
CA GLY A 132 -11.31 1.52 -7.53
C GLY A 132 -10.09 0.73 -7.05
N SER A 133 -9.65 -0.25 -7.86
CA SER A 133 -8.53 -1.13 -7.51
C SER A 133 -7.15 -0.65 -7.97
N GLY A 134 -7.09 0.32 -8.88
CA GLY A 134 -5.87 0.76 -9.56
C GLY A 134 -5.31 -0.27 -10.56
N ALA A 135 -6.00 -1.39 -10.81
CA ALA A 135 -5.54 -2.41 -11.74
C ALA A 135 -5.58 -1.91 -13.18
N TRP A 136 -4.47 -2.05 -13.92
CA TRP A 136 -4.38 -1.63 -15.31
C TRP A 136 -3.80 -2.74 -16.19
N SER A 137 -4.11 -2.67 -17.48
CA SER A 137 -3.45 -3.46 -18.50
C SER A 137 -3.45 -2.76 -19.85
N PHE A 138 -2.50 -3.09 -20.72
CA PHE A 138 -2.53 -2.70 -22.13
C PHE A 138 -1.87 -3.76 -23.00
N THR A 139 -2.22 -3.77 -24.29
CA THR A 139 -1.57 -4.64 -25.28
C THR A 139 -1.00 -3.81 -26.41
N VAL A 140 0.24 -4.11 -26.81
CA VAL A 140 0.89 -3.54 -27.99
C VAL A 140 0.46 -4.34 -29.23
N ASN A 141 -0.02 -3.63 -30.26
CA ASN A 141 -0.51 -4.23 -31.49
C ASN A 141 0.62 -4.54 -32.47
N SER A 142 0.52 -5.67 -33.16
CA SER A 142 1.57 -6.24 -34.03
C SER A 142 1.57 -5.73 -35.48
N PHE A 143 1.22 -4.49 -35.77
CA PHE A 143 1.27 -4.04 -37.16
C PHE A 143 2.73 -3.74 -37.56
N GLY A 144 3.32 -4.63 -38.37
CA GLY A 144 4.55 -4.35 -39.13
C GLY A 144 5.85 -4.27 -38.33
N ASN A 145 6.05 -5.13 -37.31
CA ASN A 145 7.23 -5.18 -36.41
C ASN A 145 7.14 -4.26 -35.17
N ALA A 146 5.93 -4.01 -34.68
CA ALA A 146 5.64 -3.19 -33.50
C ALA A 146 5.86 -3.92 -32.16
N ASP A 147 7.01 -4.58 -31.99
CA ASP A 147 7.52 -4.87 -30.65
C ASP A 147 8.26 -3.63 -30.13
N PHE A 148 8.44 -3.53 -28.81
CA PHE A 148 9.32 -2.50 -28.28
C PHE A 148 10.73 -2.67 -28.87
N PRO A 149 11.37 -1.63 -29.42
CA PRO A 149 12.65 -1.75 -30.11
C PRO A 149 13.79 -2.18 -29.18
N SER A 150 13.61 -2.01 -27.87
CA SER A 150 14.49 -2.47 -26.81
C SER A 150 13.68 -2.76 -25.55
N SER A 151 14.30 -3.32 -24.51
CA SER A 151 13.71 -3.32 -23.17
C SER A 151 13.84 -1.92 -22.52
N GLY A 152 12.98 -1.60 -21.57
CA GLY A 152 13.01 -0.32 -20.86
C GLY A 152 11.97 -0.22 -19.75
N ASN A 153 11.72 0.99 -19.26
CA ASN A 153 10.83 1.24 -18.12
C ASN A 153 9.42 1.67 -18.56
N ILE A 154 8.40 1.15 -17.89
CA ILE A 154 7.02 1.64 -17.99
C ILE A 154 6.86 2.74 -16.94
N ARG A 155 6.55 3.95 -17.38
CA ARG A 155 6.31 5.12 -16.53
C ARG A 155 4.83 5.47 -16.53
N VAL A 156 4.35 6.05 -15.43
CA VAL A 156 2.97 6.54 -15.33
C VAL A 156 2.94 7.92 -14.69
N ALA A 157 1.97 8.73 -15.08
CA ALA A 157 1.47 9.86 -14.32
C ALA A 157 -0.03 9.65 -14.07
N TYR A 158 -0.49 9.90 -12.85
CA TYR A 158 -1.91 9.77 -12.48
C TYR A 158 -2.22 10.54 -11.20
N ALA A 159 -3.50 10.70 -10.90
CA ALA A 159 -3.97 11.18 -9.61
C ALA A 159 -4.87 10.16 -8.93
N TYR A 160 -4.88 10.13 -7.60
CA TYR A 160 -5.77 9.28 -6.81
C TYR A 160 -6.26 10.02 -5.56
N THR A 161 -7.38 9.57 -5.01
CA THR A 161 -7.94 10.08 -3.76
C THR A 161 -7.55 9.19 -2.59
N GLU A 162 -7.07 9.80 -1.51
CA GLU A 162 -6.83 9.14 -0.23
C GLU A 162 -7.69 9.79 0.86
N GLU A 163 -8.36 8.99 1.67
CA GLU A 163 -9.17 9.50 2.78
C GLU A 163 -8.25 10.13 3.83
N VAL A 164 -8.59 11.34 4.27
CA VAL A 164 -7.90 12.02 5.36
C VAL A 164 -8.44 11.43 6.65
N SER A 165 -7.66 10.54 7.27
CA SER A 165 -7.93 10.12 8.65
C SER A 165 -7.68 11.32 9.58
N GLY A 166 -8.75 12.06 9.86
CA GLY A 166 -8.73 13.23 10.73
C GLY A 166 -8.37 12.85 12.16
N GLY A 167 -7.09 12.99 12.51
CA GLY A 167 -6.66 13.15 13.89
C GLY A 167 -7.29 14.42 14.45
N SER A 168 -8.26 14.26 15.33
CA SER A 168 -8.95 15.35 16.01
C SER A 168 -8.03 16.02 17.04
N ASP A 169 -6.97 16.71 16.62
CA ASP A 169 -6.11 17.45 17.54
C ASP A 169 -6.38 18.96 17.46
N SER A 170 -7.23 19.39 18.39
CA SER A 170 -7.32 20.75 18.87
C SER A 170 -5.94 21.32 19.25
N GLY A 171 -5.52 22.37 18.55
CA GLY A 171 -4.62 23.40 19.07
C GLY A 171 -3.19 22.97 19.41
N GLY A 172 -2.33 22.89 18.40
CA GLY A 172 -0.88 22.86 18.62
C GLY A 172 -0.13 23.30 17.37
N THR A 173 0.46 24.49 17.38
CA THR A 173 1.36 24.99 16.33
C THR A 173 2.69 24.25 16.40
N ALA A 174 2.71 22.96 16.06
CA ALA A 174 3.95 22.24 15.81
C ALA A 174 4.31 22.45 14.34
N SER A 175 5.52 22.97 14.11
CA SER A 175 6.17 22.97 12.81
C SER A 175 6.44 21.52 12.41
N ASP A 176 5.41 20.84 11.93
CA ASP A 176 5.47 19.44 11.53
C ASP A 176 6.10 19.40 10.14
N SER A 177 7.40 19.12 10.11
CA SER A 177 8.11 18.91 8.86
C SER A 177 7.54 17.65 8.21
N ALA A 178 6.62 17.87 7.27
CA ALA A 178 6.07 16.88 6.34
C ALA A 178 7.03 15.70 6.14
N ILE A 179 6.72 14.55 6.74
CA ILE A 179 7.51 13.35 6.52
C ILE A 179 7.22 12.87 5.09
N ARG A 180 8.18 13.07 4.19
CA ARG A 180 8.08 12.66 2.78
C ARG A 180 8.71 11.28 2.58
N VAL A 181 7.88 10.25 2.50
CA VAL A 181 8.32 8.88 2.16
C VAL A 181 7.69 8.50 0.83
N LYS A 182 8.54 8.29 -0.18
CA LYS A 182 8.10 7.90 -1.54
C LYS A 182 8.09 6.38 -1.72
N SER A 183 8.90 5.68 -0.95
CA SER A 183 9.03 4.24 -1.04
C SER A 183 9.47 3.62 0.26
N ILE A 184 9.08 2.36 0.44
CA ILE A 184 9.53 1.48 1.52
C ILE A 184 10.12 0.23 0.87
N THR A 185 11.41 0.00 1.08
CA THR A 185 12.06 -1.26 0.72
C THR A 185 11.89 -2.23 1.88
N VAL A 186 11.17 -3.32 1.64
CA VAL A 186 11.01 -4.43 2.58
C VAL A 186 12.01 -5.51 2.21
N THR A 187 12.80 -5.94 3.18
CA THR A 187 13.66 -7.12 3.10
C THR A 187 13.11 -8.14 4.10
N GLN A 188 12.74 -9.31 3.59
CA GLN A 188 12.27 -10.44 4.37
C GLN A 188 13.39 -11.49 4.44
N THR A 189 13.62 -12.03 5.63
CA THR A 189 14.53 -13.16 5.86
C THR A 189 13.84 -14.10 6.86
N GLY A 190 13.19 -15.14 6.34
CA GLY A 190 12.30 -16.01 7.12
C GLY A 190 11.13 -15.20 7.70
N GLN A 191 11.03 -15.16 9.02
CA GLN A 191 10.01 -14.38 9.73
C GLN A 191 10.38 -12.92 10.00
N TYR A 192 11.65 -12.56 9.79
CA TYR A 192 12.18 -11.24 10.10
C TYR A 192 11.99 -10.28 8.93
N LEU A 193 11.74 -9.03 9.27
CA LEU A 193 11.47 -7.95 8.35
C LEU A 193 12.37 -6.77 8.66
N THR A 194 12.98 -6.22 7.62
CA THR A 194 13.66 -4.92 7.65
C THR A 194 12.96 -3.99 6.66
N PHE A 195 12.47 -2.86 7.14
CA PHE A 195 11.82 -1.83 6.37
C PHE A 195 12.78 -0.64 6.27
N THR A 196 13.20 -0.31 5.05
CA THR A 196 14.03 0.87 4.76
C THR A 196 13.20 1.88 3.98
N LEU A 197 12.92 3.02 4.60
CA LEU A 197 12.17 4.11 3.99
C LEU A 197 13.08 4.94 3.07
N SER A 198 12.50 5.63 2.09
CA SER A 198 13.25 6.49 1.15
C SER A 198 13.99 7.66 1.82
N ASN A 199 13.63 8.00 3.06
CA ASN A 199 14.32 9.01 3.86
C ASN A 199 15.49 8.45 4.68
N GLY A 200 15.79 7.15 4.55
CA GLY A 200 16.87 6.46 5.26
C GLY A 200 16.48 5.86 6.61
N LEU A 201 15.23 6.05 7.08
CA LEU A 201 14.77 5.41 8.31
C LEU A 201 14.70 3.89 8.11
N VAL A 202 15.34 3.16 9.01
CA VAL A 202 15.29 1.70 9.06
C VAL A 202 14.48 1.26 10.29
N MET A 203 13.54 0.34 10.07
CA MET A 203 12.76 -0.31 11.12
C MET A 203 12.87 -1.82 10.96
N GLU A 204 12.89 -2.54 12.07
CA GLU A 204 13.06 -3.99 12.09
C GLU A 204 11.98 -4.65 12.93
N GLY A 205 11.64 -5.88 12.58
CA GLY A 205 10.67 -6.65 13.33
C GLY A 205 10.36 -7.97 12.64
N ARG A 206 9.11 -8.40 12.72
CA ARG A 206 8.71 -9.73 12.25
C ARG A 206 7.23 -9.80 11.88
N PHE A 207 6.87 -10.88 11.19
CA PHE A 207 5.47 -11.24 11.04
C PHE A 207 4.85 -11.62 12.40
N GLY A 208 3.64 -11.15 12.65
CA GLY A 208 2.81 -11.55 13.79
C GLY A 208 1.93 -12.75 13.46
N LYS A 209 1.14 -12.63 12.38
CA LYS A 209 0.22 -13.68 11.90
C LYS A 209 0.31 -13.78 10.39
N VAL A 210 0.34 -14.99 9.85
CA VAL A 210 0.35 -15.24 8.41
C VAL A 210 -0.85 -16.10 8.05
N ASN A 211 -1.63 -15.65 7.07
CA ASN A 211 -2.68 -16.42 6.44
C ASN A 211 -2.25 -16.83 5.03
N ARG A 212 -2.28 -18.13 4.74
CA ARG A 212 -1.98 -18.70 3.43
C ARG A 212 -3.28 -19.04 2.74
N ILE A 213 -3.46 -18.58 1.51
CA ILE A 213 -4.67 -18.74 0.70
C ILE A 213 -4.30 -19.50 -0.57
N GLU A 214 -4.92 -20.65 -0.79
CA GLU A 214 -4.73 -21.46 -1.99
C GLU A 214 -5.55 -20.88 -3.15
N ILE A 215 -4.89 -20.66 -4.29
CA ILE A 215 -5.50 -20.07 -5.49
C ILE A 215 -5.40 -21.00 -6.72
N GLY A 216 -4.97 -22.25 -6.50
CA GLY A 216 -4.81 -23.29 -7.51
C GLY A 216 -3.87 -24.38 -7.03
N GLU A 217 -3.72 -25.43 -7.83
CA GLU A 217 -2.81 -26.55 -7.54
C GLU A 217 -1.39 -26.03 -7.29
N ASP A 218 -0.90 -26.22 -6.05
CA ASP A 218 0.40 -25.76 -5.57
C ASP A 218 0.68 -24.25 -5.75
N ARG A 219 -0.37 -23.42 -5.78
CA ARG A 219 -0.24 -21.95 -5.88
C ARG A 219 -0.89 -21.27 -4.70
N TYR A 220 -0.09 -20.47 -4.00
CA TYR A 220 -0.53 -19.77 -2.80
C TYR A 220 -0.33 -18.26 -2.92
N THR A 221 -1.24 -17.55 -2.26
CA THR A 221 -1.10 -16.14 -1.91
C THR A 221 -1.13 -16.00 -0.40
N TYR A 222 -0.66 -14.87 0.09
CA TYR A 222 -0.43 -14.65 1.52
C TYR A 222 -0.94 -13.28 1.94
N ASN A 223 -1.55 -13.25 3.12
CA ASN A 223 -1.85 -12.04 3.88
C ASN A 223 -1.17 -12.16 5.25
N ALA A 224 -0.20 -11.29 5.52
CA ALA A 224 0.67 -11.38 6.68
C ALA A 224 0.62 -10.09 7.50
N GLN A 225 0.21 -10.19 8.77
CA GLN A 225 0.33 -9.11 9.74
C GLN A 225 1.79 -8.97 10.18
N PHE A 226 2.26 -7.74 10.35
CA PHE A 226 3.61 -7.46 10.81
C PHE A 226 3.64 -6.34 11.84
N GLU A 227 4.72 -6.32 12.60
CA GLU A 227 5.13 -5.18 13.41
C GLU A 227 6.64 -4.97 13.20
N VAL A 228 7.02 -3.75 12.82
CA VAL A 228 8.42 -3.31 12.74
C VAL A 228 8.58 -2.02 13.54
N SER A 229 9.75 -1.81 14.13
CA SER A 229 10.03 -0.64 14.93
C SER A 229 11.49 -0.19 14.86
N SER A 230 11.73 1.04 15.29
CA SER A 230 13.03 1.62 15.60
C SER A 230 12.89 2.41 16.91
N ARG A 231 13.95 3.11 17.34
CA ARG A 231 13.97 3.84 18.62
C ARG A 231 12.73 4.72 18.87
N ASN A 232 12.24 5.42 17.84
CA ASN A 232 11.12 6.37 17.96
C ASN A 232 10.00 6.14 16.94
N ASN A 233 10.04 5.02 16.22
CA ASN A 233 9.09 4.73 15.15
C ASN A 233 8.55 3.32 15.30
N LYS A 234 7.27 3.14 15.01
CA LYS A 234 6.62 1.83 14.96
C LYS A 234 5.68 1.80 13.78
N MET A 235 5.73 0.73 12.99
CA MET A 235 4.80 0.48 11.90
C MET A 235 4.16 -0.88 12.11
N VAL A 236 2.83 -0.91 12.12
CA VAL A 236 2.03 -2.12 12.27
C VAL A 236 1.07 -2.19 11.11
N GLY A 237 0.94 -3.36 10.49
CA GLY A 237 0.11 -3.48 9.31
C GLY A 237 0.02 -4.87 8.73
N THR A 238 -0.32 -4.92 7.45
CA THR A 238 -0.44 -6.12 6.64
C THR A 238 0.38 -6.01 5.36
N LEU A 239 0.95 -7.14 4.96
CA LEU A 239 1.55 -7.39 3.66
C LEU A 239 0.69 -8.42 2.94
N ASP A 240 0.21 -8.07 1.74
CA ASP A 240 -0.74 -8.86 0.97
C ASP A 240 -0.21 -9.16 -0.45
N SER A 241 -0.46 -10.36 -0.95
CA SER A 241 -0.09 -10.82 -2.30
C SER A 241 -1.26 -11.43 -3.10
N THR A 242 -2.48 -11.39 -2.56
CA THR A 242 -3.69 -12.01 -3.13
C THR A 242 -4.07 -11.50 -4.52
N GLY A 243 -3.69 -10.27 -4.87
CA GLY A 243 -3.98 -9.65 -6.17
C GLY A 243 -2.84 -9.76 -7.21
N GLY A 244 -1.86 -10.65 -7.02
CA GLY A 244 -0.70 -10.80 -7.91
C GLY A 244 0.32 -9.65 -7.82
N SER A 245 0.05 -8.63 -7.00
CA SER A 245 0.96 -7.56 -6.62
C SER A 245 1.13 -7.54 -5.11
N ARG A 246 2.26 -7.01 -4.64
CA ARG A 246 2.44 -6.80 -3.20
C ARG A 246 1.73 -5.53 -2.76
N VAL A 247 0.96 -5.62 -1.70
CA VAL A 247 0.32 -4.47 -1.07
C VAL A 247 0.79 -4.39 0.37
N LEU A 248 1.12 -3.19 0.82
CA LEU A 248 1.44 -2.85 2.18
C LEU A 248 0.34 -1.91 2.67
N ASN A 249 -0.37 -2.28 3.73
CA ASN A 249 -1.31 -1.39 4.42
C ASN A 249 -0.89 -1.32 5.88
N ALA A 250 -0.53 -0.15 6.38
CA ALA A 250 0.00 -0.02 7.73
C ALA A 250 -0.34 1.32 8.37
N THR A 251 -0.26 1.34 9.69
CA THR A 251 -0.24 2.56 10.49
C THR A 251 1.19 2.77 10.98
N TRP A 252 1.78 3.90 10.65
CA TRP A 252 3.10 4.33 11.12
C TRP A 252 2.97 5.39 12.19
N ILE A 253 3.52 5.11 13.36
CA ILE A 253 3.64 6.04 14.49
C ILE A 253 5.08 6.56 14.52
N SER A 254 5.25 7.88 14.46
CA SER A 254 6.54 8.57 14.62
C SER A 254 6.40 9.68 15.66
N GLY A 255 6.95 9.46 16.86
CA GLY A 255 6.76 10.37 17.99
C GLY A 255 5.28 10.43 18.41
N ARG A 256 4.63 11.59 18.22
CA ARG A 256 3.20 11.78 18.51
C ARG A 256 2.30 11.65 17.28
N ASN A 257 2.90 11.60 16.10
CA ASN A 257 2.15 11.62 14.84
C ASN A 257 1.85 10.18 14.41
N THR A 258 0.68 10.00 13.82
CA THR A 258 0.22 8.74 13.24
C THR A 258 -0.08 8.96 11.77
N TYR A 259 0.38 8.05 10.91
CA TYR A 259 0.23 8.12 9.47
C TYR A 259 -0.34 6.81 8.96
N ASP A 260 -1.31 6.89 8.05
CA ASP A 260 -1.69 5.75 7.24
C ASP A 260 -0.71 5.59 6.08
N VAL A 261 -0.31 4.34 5.84
CA VAL A 261 0.71 3.98 4.87
C VAL A 261 0.13 2.94 3.94
N HIS A 262 -0.12 3.37 2.71
CA HIS A 262 -0.52 2.48 1.62
C HIS A 262 0.62 2.37 0.60
N GLY A 263 1.18 1.16 0.47
CA GLY A 263 2.31 0.85 -0.39
C GLY A 263 1.99 -0.20 -1.44
N ILE A 264 2.46 -0.02 -2.68
CA ILE A 264 2.29 -1.02 -3.75
C ILE A 264 3.64 -1.44 -4.30
N GLY A 265 3.98 -2.70 -4.10
CA GLY A 265 5.15 -3.33 -4.69
C GLY A 265 4.84 -3.97 -6.04
N GLY A 266 5.92 -4.32 -6.77
CA GLY A 266 5.80 -5.03 -8.05
C GLY A 266 5.13 -6.41 -7.93
N ALA A 267 4.91 -7.04 -9.08
CA ALA A 267 4.28 -8.35 -9.19
C ALA A 267 4.97 -9.42 -8.31
N VAL A 268 4.16 -10.29 -7.71
CA VAL A 268 4.64 -11.46 -6.96
C VAL A 268 4.50 -12.66 -7.86
N ALA A 269 5.59 -13.37 -8.13
CA ALA A 269 5.47 -14.72 -8.63
C ALA A 269 4.77 -15.55 -7.54
N PRO A 270 3.64 -16.21 -7.81
CA PRO A 270 2.98 -17.03 -6.79
C PRO A 270 3.97 -18.03 -6.21
N GLY A 271 3.96 -18.17 -4.89
CA GLY A 271 4.84 -19.11 -4.19
C GLY A 271 4.62 -20.51 -4.75
N ARG A 272 5.70 -21.20 -5.08
CA ARG A 272 5.69 -22.63 -5.40
C ARG A 272 6.12 -23.38 -4.16
N THR A 273 5.43 -24.47 -3.85
CA THR A 273 5.89 -25.44 -2.86
C THR A 273 7.28 -25.93 -3.31
N ASN A 274 8.31 -25.71 -2.51
CA ASN A 274 9.56 -26.43 -2.70
C ASN A 274 9.26 -27.91 -2.46
N VAL A 275 9.17 -28.70 -3.53
CA VAL A 275 9.12 -30.16 -3.41
C VAL A 275 10.46 -30.58 -2.86
N VAL A 276 10.53 -30.78 -1.55
CA VAL A 276 11.66 -31.45 -0.92
C VAL A 276 11.63 -32.89 -1.44
N GLN A 277 12.55 -33.22 -2.34
CA GLN A 277 12.87 -34.62 -2.68
C GLN A 277 13.66 -35.27 -1.55
#